data_AF-A0A831WUQ5-F1
#
_entry.id   AF-A0A831WUQ5-F1
#
_cell.length_a   1.000
_cell.length_b   1.000
_cell.length_c   1.000
_cell.angle_alpha   90.00
_cell.angle_beta   90.00
_cell.angle_gamma   90.00
#
_symmetry.space_group_name_H-M   'P 1'
#
loop_
_entity.id
_entity.type
_entity.pdbx_description
1 polymer ?
#
loop_
_entity_poly.entity_id
_entity_poly.type
_entity_poly.pdbx_seq_one_letter_code
_entity_poly.pdbx_strand_id
1 'polypeptide(L)'
;MVTEMVVKESLSDEMIFAGAELMRRLDEARFTVSASPWFYTSDANTWRLIIASPEVKISGPKKAYKQIQAVLARVPEDQPKVALKDITVVDSKDPLISLLRAFIRVEGISGIRFSNSTCLA
;
A
#
# COMPACT_ATOMS: atom_id res chain seq x y z
N MET A 1 -13.00 34.31 0.83
CA MET A 1 -13.40 33.64 -0.43
C MET A 1 -12.16 32.93 -0.95
N VAL A 2 -12.29 31.64 -1.24
CA VAL A 2 -11.43 30.81 -2.09
C VAL A 2 -10.00 30.50 -1.61
N THR A 3 -9.82 29.25 -1.18
CA THR A 3 -8.75 28.38 -1.69
C THR A 3 -9.31 26.96 -1.83
N GLU A 4 -10.25 26.80 -2.76
CA GLU A 4 -10.46 25.51 -3.43
C GLU A 4 -9.30 25.33 -4.40
N MET A 5 -8.22 24.67 -3.97
CA MET A 5 -7.14 24.26 -4.86
C MET A 5 -6.92 22.74 -4.70
N VAL A 6 -7.42 22.02 -5.70
CA VAL A 6 -7.09 20.63 -6.11
C VAL A 6 -7.61 19.48 -5.22
N VAL A 7 -8.93 19.27 -5.20
CA VAL A 7 -9.56 18.06 -4.59
C VAL A 7 -9.74 16.94 -5.63
N LYS A 8 -8.68 16.58 -6.38
CA LYS A 8 -8.72 15.43 -7.32
C LYS A 8 -7.55 14.46 -7.25
N GLU A 9 -6.51 14.73 -6.45
CA GLU A 9 -5.26 13.93 -6.47
C GLU A 9 -4.75 13.53 -5.08
N SER A 10 -5.57 13.65 -4.04
CA SER A 10 -5.18 13.32 -2.66
C SER A 10 -5.66 11.93 -2.28
N LEU A 11 -4.78 11.10 -1.70
CA LEU A 11 -5.16 9.86 -1.04
C LEU A 11 -6.20 10.18 0.04
N SER A 12 -7.40 9.60 -0.05
CA SER A 12 -8.48 9.93 0.88
C SER A 12 -8.25 9.31 2.27
N ASP A 13 -8.83 9.93 3.30
CA ASP A 13 -8.77 9.40 4.66
C ASP A 13 -9.35 7.98 4.76
N GLU A 14 -10.38 7.69 3.97
CA GLU A 14 -10.95 6.34 3.86
C GLU A 14 -9.95 5.32 3.31
N MET A 15 -9.12 5.70 2.33
CA MET A 15 -8.08 4.82 1.79
C MET A 15 -6.96 4.61 2.79
N ILE A 16 -6.55 5.66 3.50
CA ILE A 16 -5.56 5.57 4.58
C ILE A 16 -6.05 4.62 5.67
N PHE A 17 -7.30 4.80 6.12
CA PHE A 17 -7.94 3.96 7.12
C PHE A 17 -8.05 2.50 6.65
N ALA A 18 -8.56 2.26 5.43
CA ALA A 18 -8.70 0.93 4.86
C ALA A 18 -7.34 0.22 4.71
N GLY A 19 -6.29 0.96 4.32
CA GLY A 19 -4.92 0.45 4.25
C GLY A 19 -4.36 0.08 5.63
N ALA A 20 -4.55 0.95 6.62
CA ALA A 20 -4.11 0.70 7.99
C ALA A 20 -4.82 -0.52 8.62
N GLU A 21 -6.14 -0.63 8.41
CA GLU A 21 -6.93 -1.77 8.91
C GLU A 21 -6.52 -3.08 8.21
N LEU A 22 -6.21 -3.03 6.90
CA LEU A 22 -5.65 -4.19 6.21
C LEU A 22 -4.31 -4.62 6.81
N MET A 23 -3.40 -3.67 7.12
CA MET A 23 -2.12 -4.00 7.75
C MET A 23 -2.31 -4.63 9.12
N ARG A 24 -3.21 -4.08 9.94
CA ARG A 24 -3.55 -4.62 11.26
C ARG A 24 -4.03 -6.08 11.16
N ARG A 25 -4.91 -6.39 10.21
CA ARG A 25 -5.43 -7.75 10.00
C ARG A 25 -4.41 -8.71 9.39
N LEU A 26 -3.51 -8.22 8.56
CA LEU A 26 -2.40 -9.03 8.03
C LEU A 26 -1.43 -9.42 9.16
N ASP A 27 -1.17 -8.51 10.09
CA ASP A 27 -0.37 -8.78 11.28
C ASP A 27 -1.03 -9.84 12.18
N GLU A 28 -2.34 -9.71 12.44
CA GLU A 28 -3.13 -10.74 13.15
C GLU A 28 -3.11 -12.11 12.44
N ALA A 29 -3.11 -12.10 11.11
CA ALA A 29 -3.01 -13.32 10.29
C ALA A 29 -1.57 -13.88 10.21
N ARG A 30 -0.61 -13.27 10.92
CA ARG A 30 0.82 -13.60 10.88
C ARG A 30 1.43 -13.55 9.48
N PHE A 31 0.90 -12.67 8.63
CA PHE A 31 1.45 -12.42 7.30
C PHE A 31 2.55 -11.36 7.41
N THR A 32 3.79 -11.75 7.12
CA THR A 32 4.94 -10.86 7.25
C THR A 32 4.91 -9.75 6.20
N VAL A 33 4.65 -8.51 6.61
CA VAL A 33 4.76 -7.33 5.74
C VAL A 33 6.02 -6.55 6.09
N SER A 34 6.82 -6.23 5.08
CA SER A 34 8.03 -5.43 5.25
C SER A 34 7.84 -3.95 4.94
N ALA A 35 6.95 -3.62 4.01
CA ALA A 35 6.58 -2.24 3.68
C ALA A 35 5.22 -2.24 2.97
N SER A 36 4.44 -1.18 3.16
CA SER A 36 3.10 -1.06 2.55
C SER A 36 2.79 0.36 2.03
N PRO A 37 3.58 0.94 1.09
CA PRO A 37 3.33 2.29 0.62
C PRO A 37 2.12 2.37 -0.32
N TRP A 38 1.42 3.49 -0.26
CA TRP A 38 0.51 3.91 -1.33
C TRP A 38 1.32 4.53 -2.48
N PHE A 39 1.09 4.05 -3.69
CA PHE A 39 1.75 4.48 -4.90
C PHE A 39 0.74 5.05 -5.88
N TYR A 40 0.95 6.29 -6.30
CA TYR A 40 0.10 6.93 -7.30
C TYR A 40 0.57 6.55 -8.71
N THR A 41 -0.34 6.00 -9.51
CA THR A 41 -0.07 5.70 -10.92
C THR A 41 -0.73 6.75 -11.81
N SER A 42 0.09 7.58 -12.46
CA SER A 42 -0.38 8.63 -13.39
C SER A 42 -1.16 8.05 -14.56
N ASP A 43 -0.71 6.90 -15.07
CA ASP A 43 -1.28 6.28 -16.27
C ASP A 43 -2.73 5.84 -16.08
N ALA A 44 -3.06 5.38 -14.86
CA ALA A 44 -4.40 4.94 -14.49
C ALA A 44 -5.15 5.95 -13.62
N ASN A 45 -4.53 7.10 -13.29
CA ASN A 45 -5.04 8.10 -12.36
C ASN A 45 -5.62 7.49 -11.06
N THR A 46 -4.95 6.45 -10.54
CA THR A 46 -5.39 5.65 -9.40
C THR A 46 -4.26 5.40 -8.41
N TRP A 47 -4.64 5.28 -7.15
CA TRP A 47 -3.76 4.89 -6.05
C TRP A 47 -3.72 3.37 -5.93
N ARG A 48 -2.52 2.80 -5.84
CA ARG A 48 -2.30 1.38 -5.59
C ARG A 48 -1.58 1.18 -4.26
N LEU A 49 -2.03 0.21 -3.48
CA LEU A 49 -1.34 -0.21 -2.27
C LEU A 49 -0.31 -1.28 -2.64
N ILE A 50 0.96 -0.97 -2.50
CA ILE A 50 2.03 -1.95 -2.71
C ILE A 50 2.32 -2.62 -1.38
N ILE A 51 2.27 -3.95 -1.32
CA ILE A 51 2.62 -4.75 -0.14
C ILE A 51 3.89 -5.53 -0.45
N ALA A 52 4.99 -5.15 0.19
CA ALA A 52 6.24 -5.86 0.09
C ALA A 52 6.32 -6.94 1.17
N SER A 53 6.47 -8.20 0.77
CA SER A 53 6.48 -9.34 1.69
C SER A 53 7.47 -10.43 1.24
N PRO A 54 8.25 -11.03 2.17
CA PRO A 54 9.11 -12.15 1.84
C PRO A 54 8.29 -13.42 1.49
N GLU A 55 7.01 -13.46 1.87
CA GLU A 55 6.10 -14.56 1.55
C GLU A 55 5.95 -14.77 0.04
N VAL A 56 6.13 -13.71 -0.76
CA VAL A 56 6.10 -13.83 -2.24
C VAL A 56 7.21 -14.74 -2.74
N LYS A 57 8.41 -14.65 -2.16
CA LYS A 57 9.54 -15.50 -2.54
C LYS A 57 9.48 -16.89 -1.92
N ILE A 58 9.01 -17.01 -0.69
CA ILE A 58 8.94 -18.28 0.05
C ILE A 58 7.79 -19.16 -0.47
N SER A 59 6.59 -18.58 -0.56
CA SER A 59 5.34 -19.29 -0.83
C SER A 59 4.82 -19.08 -2.26
N GLY A 60 5.39 -18.10 -2.98
CA GLY A 60 4.96 -17.70 -4.31
C GLY A 60 3.88 -16.61 -4.29
N PRO A 61 3.81 -15.77 -5.34
CA PRO A 61 2.89 -14.62 -5.40
C PRO A 61 1.42 -15.05 -5.28
N LYS A 62 1.03 -16.18 -5.90
CA LYS A 62 -0.35 -16.68 -5.86
C LYS A 62 -0.81 -17.01 -4.44
N LYS A 63 0.05 -17.57 -3.58
CA LYS A 63 -0.30 -17.89 -2.19
C LYS A 63 -0.42 -16.62 -1.36
N ALA A 64 0.49 -15.66 -1.56
CA ALA A 64 0.43 -14.36 -0.88
C ALA A 64 -0.88 -13.62 -1.22
N TYR A 65 -1.25 -13.56 -2.51
CA TYR A 65 -2.54 -12.98 -2.94
C TYR A 65 -3.75 -13.70 -2.32
N LYS A 66 -3.72 -15.04 -2.24
CA LYS A 66 -4.79 -15.81 -1.59
C LYS A 66 -4.93 -15.49 -0.10
N GLN A 67 -3.83 -15.31 0.62
CA GLN A 67 -3.86 -14.94 2.04
C GLN A 67 -4.45 -13.55 2.23
N ILE A 68 -4.03 -12.57 1.41
CA ILE A 68 -4.58 -11.21 1.44
C ILE A 68 -6.07 -11.23 1.10
N GLN A 69 -6.48 -12.00 0.10
CA GLN A 69 -7.89 -12.17 -0.24
C GLN A 69 -8.69 -12.77 0.92
N ALA A 70 -8.15 -13.78 1.61
CA ALA A 70 -8.80 -14.39 2.77
C ALA A 70 -8.94 -13.40 3.94
N VAL A 71 -7.97 -12.49 4.12
CA VAL A 71 -8.02 -11.42 5.11
C VAL A 71 -9.07 -10.37 4.74
N LEU A 72 -9.09 -9.93 3.48
CA LEU A 72 -10.09 -8.97 2.98
C LEU A 72 -11.53 -9.52 3.03
N ALA A 73 -11.71 -10.82 2.83
CA ALA A 73 -13.02 -11.47 2.94
C ALA A 73 -13.59 -11.46 4.36
N ARG A 74 -12.76 -11.21 5.38
CA ARG A 74 -13.19 -11.07 6.79
C ARG A 74 -13.50 -9.63 7.17
N VAL A 75 -13.28 -8.67 6.26
CA VAL A 75 -13.66 -7.27 6.49
C VAL A 75 -15.16 -7.16 6.24
N PRO A 76 -15.94 -6.67 7.23
CA PRO A 76 -17.38 -6.44 7.07
C PRO A 76 -17.68 -5.55 5.85
N GLU A 77 -18.81 -5.79 5.18
CA GLU A 77 -19.15 -5.04 3.94
C GLU A 77 -19.46 -3.56 4.19
N ASP A 78 -19.83 -3.22 5.42
CA ASP A 78 -20.09 -1.86 5.91
C ASP A 78 -18.80 -1.09 6.27
N GLN A 79 -17.63 -1.74 6.20
CA GLN A 79 -16.34 -1.09 6.47
C GLN A 79 -15.57 -0.81 5.16
N PRO A 80 -14.87 0.33 5.07
CA PRO A 80 -14.03 0.64 3.93
C PRO A 80 -12.91 -0.41 3.81
N LYS A 81 -12.80 -1.02 2.62
CA LYS A 81 -11.79 -2.04 2.30
C LYS A 81 -11.08 -1.72 1.00
N VAL A 82 -9.78 -1.97 0.95
CA VAL A 82 -9.00 -1.83 -0.29
C VAL A 82 -9.38 -2.95 -1.24
N ALA A 83 -9.72 -2.61 -2.48
CA ALA A 83 -10.06 -3.62 -3.47
C ALA A 83 -8.81 -4.40 -3.88
N LEU A 84 -8.93 -5.72 -4.06
CA LEU A 84 -7.80 -6.58 -4.38
C LEU A 84 -7.07 -6.17 -5.68
N LYS A 85 -7.80 -5.61 -6.65
CA LYS A 85 -7.26 -5.09 -7.92
C LYS A 85 -6.31 -3.90 -7.73
N ASP A 86 -6.47 -3.15 -6.64
CA ASP A 86 -5.67 -1.97 -6.31
C ASP A 86 -4.49 -2.35 -5.40
N ILE A 87 -4.32 -3.65 -5.10
CA ILE A 87 -3.23 -4.20 -4.30
C ILE A 87 -2.19 -4.87 -5.21
N THR A 88 -0.95 -4.43 -5.07
CA THR A 88 0.21 -5.05 -5.73
C THR A 88 1.07 -5.72 -4.68
N VAL A 89 1.30 -7.03 -4.78
CA VAL A 89 2.15 -7.76 -3.84
C VAL A 89 3.50 -8.06 -4.49
N VAL A 90 4.58 -7.63 -3.86
CA VAL A 90 5.94 -7.76 -4.39
C VAL A 90 6.87 -8.41 -3.37
N ASP A 91 7.99 -8.96 -3.84
CA ASP A 91 9.01 -9.47 -2.94
C ASP A 91 9.63 -8.34 -2.11
N SER A 92 10.04 -8.67 -0.89
CA SER A 92 10.67 -7.68 -0.02
C SER A 92 12.02 -7.16 -0.52
N LYS A 93 12.67 -7.88 -1.43
CA LYS A 93 13.93 -7.46 -2.07
C LYS A 93 13.71 -6.88 -3.46
N ASP A 94 12.47 -6.55 -3.83
CA ASP A 94 12.21 -5.84 -5.07
C ASP A 94 13.05 -4.54 -5.11
N PRO A 95 13.79 -4.26 -6.21
CA PRO A 95 14.65 -3.09 -6.31
C PRO A 95 13.92 -1.77 -6.06
N LEU A 96 12.68 -1.64 -6.55
CA LEU A 96 11.86 -0.45 -6.36
C LEU A 96 11.52 -0.25 -4.88
N ILE A 97 11.15 -1.32 -4.19
CA ILE A 97 10.88 -1.28 -2.74
C ILE A 97 12.14 -0.98 -1.93
N SER A 98 13.28 -1.53 -2.34
CA SER A 98 14.56 -1.31 -1.67
C SER A 98 15.00 0.14 -1.78
N LEU A 99 14.80 0.76 -2.96
CA LEU A 99 15.02 2.19 -3.17
C LEU A 99 14.07 3.03 -2.33
N LEU A 100 12.77 2.77 -2.38
CA LEU A 100 11.78 3.49 -1.58
C LEU A 100 12.11 3.42 -0.09
N ARG A 101 12.48 2.26 0.44
CA ARG A 101 12.93 2.13 1.84
C ARG A 101 14.19 2.94 2.16
N ALA A 102 15.13 3.02 1.22
CA ALA A 102 16.34 3.83 1.41
C ALA A 102 16.02 5.32 1.54
N PHE A 103 14.99 5.79 0.82
CA PHE A 103 14.50 7.17 0.90
C PHE A 103 13.54 7.42 2.09
N ILE A 104 12.84 6.39 2.57
CA ILE A 104 11.81 6.47 3.65
C ILE A 104 12.39 6.16 5.04
N ARG A 105 13.70 6.31 5.26
CA ARG A 105 14.28 6.27 6.62
C ARG A 105 13.93 7.55 7.40
N VAL A 106 12.67 7.70 7.78
CA VAL A 106 12.22 8.67 8.80
C VAL A 106 11.15 8.02 9.67
N GLU A 107 11.52 7.89 10.94
CA GLU A 107 10.78 7.66 12.17
C GLU A 107 9.31 7.23 12.13
N GLY A 108 9.07 6.04 12.69
CA GLY A 108 7.94 5.78 13.60
C GLY A 108 6.55 6.22 13.15
N ILE A 109 5.90 5.38 12.34
CA ILE A 109 4.43 5.29 12.15
C ILE A 109 3.76 6.53 11.51
N SER A 110 2.92 6.25 10.50
CA SER A 110 1.97 7.14 9.80
C SER A 110 2.49 7.95 8.60
N GLY A 111 2.15 7.44 7.41
CA GLY A 111 1.68 8.26 6.28
C GLY A 111 2.69 9.23 5.65
N ILE A 112 3.62 8.72 4.85
CA ILE A 112 4.48 9.58 4.01
C ILE A 112 3.87 9.67 2.60
N ARG A 113 3.50 10.90 2.21
CA ARG A 113 3.01 11.27 0.88
C ARG A 113 4.19 11.70 0.01
N PHE A 114 4.47 10.96 -1.07
CA PHE A 114 5.38 11.42 -2.11
C PHE A 114 4.62 12.28 -3.11
N SER A 115 4.89 13.59 -3.10
CA SER A 115 4.50 14.50 -4.18
C SER A 115 5.75 14.84 -4.98
N ASN A 116 5.77 14.38 -6.23
CA ASN A 116 6.71 14.72 -7.29
C ASN A 116 8.22 14.56 -7.00
N SER A 117 8.85 13.62 -7.69
CA SER A 117 10.28 13.74 -7.96
C SER A 117 10.67 13.03 -9.25
N THR A 118 10.81 13.81 -10.32
CA THR A 118 11.80 13.57 -11.38
C THR A 118 13.18 13.71 -10.72
N CYS A 119 14.01 12.67 -10.78
CA CYS A 119 15.42 12.79 -10.40
C CYS A 119 16.28 12.55 -11.64
N LEU A 120 16.83 13.63 -12.17
CA LEU A 120 17.98 13.68 -13.06
C LEU A 120 19.19 14.01 -12.17
N ALA A 121 20.17 13.09 -12.12
CA ALA A 121 21.58 13.35 -11.86
C ALA A 121 22.37 12.09 -12.21
#